data_AF-A0A2E2S3P2-F1
#
_entry.id   AF-A0A2E2S3P2-F1
#
_cell.length_a   1.000
_cell.length_b   1.000
_cell.length_c   1.000
_cell.angle_alpha   90.00
_cell.angle_beta   90.00
_cell.angle_gamma   90.00
#
_symmetry.space_group_name_H-M   'P 1'
#
loop_
_entity.id
_entity.type
_entity.pdbx_description
1 polymer ?
#
loop_
_entity_poly.entity_id
_entity_poly.type
_entity_poly.pdbx_seq_one_letter_code
_entity_poly.pdbx_strand_id
1 'polypeptide(L)'
;MKRFPLPDELTLPTRDEILEMHDVQLERYGGKPGFNEQKIIGIDAVLGRVRHHIDYADAPDLLSAVAILWHGLTQAHAFLDGNKRTALMTMAVTLEMNGVTYDRGGEYAANFIELLFAEAGESTIELQAFEANLRQNTRALDYHHLTAHAPEGPDPTGTKDT
;
A
#
# COMPACT_ATOMS: atom_id res chain seq x y z
N MET A 1 7.53 -0.32 20.89
CA MET A 1 6.87 -0.80 19.65
C MET A 1 7.39 0.05 18.49
N LYS A 2 7.62 -0.51 17.30
CA LYS A 2 8.17 0.24 16.15
C LYS A 2 7.21 1.37 15.75
N ARG A 3 7.75 2.57 15.50
CA ARG A 3 7.01 3.75 15.04
C ARG A 3 7.78 4.37 13.88
N PHE A 4 7.05 4.91 12.91
CA PHE A 4 7.60 5.70 11.82
C PHE A 4 6.97 7.09 11.89
N PRO A 5 7.76 8.15 12.14
CA PRO A 5 7.21 9.50 12.15
C PRO A 5 6.54 9.78 10.82
N LEU A 6 5.51 10.63 10.84
CA LEU A 6 4.95 11.13 9.59
C LEU A 6 6.04 11.91 8.84
N PRO A 7 6.16 11.72 7.52
CA PRO A 7 6.99 12.61 6.70
C PRO A 7 6.39 14.03 6.69
N ASP A 8 7.20 15.01 6.31
CA ASP A 8 6.76 16.41 6.18
C ASP A 8 5.53 16.54 5.27
N GLU A 9 5.45 15.68 4.25
CA GLU A 9 4.28 15.51 3.40
C GLU A 9 3.91 14.02 3.32
N LEU A 10 2.79 13.64 3.95
CA LEU A 10 2.25 12.30 3.79
C LEU A 10 1.67 12.14 2.39
N THR A 11 2.25 11.21 1.63
CA THR A 11 1.75 10.86 0.31
C THR A 11 0.74 9.73 0.41
N LEU A 12 -0.49 9.97 -0.07
CA LEU A 12 -1.55 8.97 -0.19
C LEU A 12 -1.90 8.78 -1.67
N PRO A 13 -2.23 7.55 -2.10
CA PRO A 13 -2.75 7.35 -3.44
C PRO A 13 -4.10 8.05 -3.59
N THR A 14 -4.32 8.56 -4.79
CA THR A 14 -5.60 9.08 -5.27
C THR A 14 -6.61 7.94 -5.42
N ARG A 15 -7.89 8.30 -5.52
CA ARG A 15 -8.94 7.31 -5.81
C ARG A 15 -8.67 6.58 -7.14
N ASP A 16 -8.20 7.32 -8.15
CA ASP A 16 -7.97 6.76 -9.48
C ASP A 16 -6.79 5.77 -9.46
N GLU A 17 -5.71 6.06 -8.73
CA GLU A 17 -4.63 5.09 -8.50
C GLU A 17 -5.11 3.84 -7.74
N ILE A 18 -6.07 3.99 -6.81
CA ILE A 18 -6.67 2.83 -6.12
C ILE A 18 -7.53 1.99 -7.08
N LEU A 19 -8.23 2.61 -8.04
CA LEU A 19 -8.95 1.91 -9.10
C LEU A 19 -7.98 1.15 -10.01
N GLU A 20 -6.87 1.78 -10.41
CA GLU A 20 -5.84 1.14 -11.22
C GLU A 20 -5.20 -0.05 -10.47
N MET A 21 -4.93 0.11 -9.17
CA MET A 21 -4.46 -1.01 -8.35
C MET A 21 -5.47 -2.16 -8.30
N HIS A 22 -6.78 -1.87 -8.26
CA HIS A 22 -7.82 -2.91 -8.33
C HIS A 22 -7.79 -3.66 -9.66
N ASP A 23 -7.69 -2.94 -10.79
CA ASP A 23 -7.59 -3.55 -12.11
C ASP A 23 -6.36 -4.47 -12.22
N VAL A 24 -5.20 -4.03 -11.70
CA VAL A 24 -3.98 -4.87 -11.62
C VAL A 24 -4.21 -6.14 -10.79
N GLN A 25 -4.95 -6.05 -9.67
CA GLN A 25 -5.27 -7.23 -8.87
C GLN A 25 -6.20 -8.21 -9.60
N LEU A 26 -7.17 -7.70 -10.38
CA LEU A 26 -8.07 -8.53 -11.16
C LEU A 26 -7.36 -9.19 -12.35
N GLU A 27 -6.49 -8.47 -13.04
CA GLU A 27 -5.71 -9.01 -14.14
C GLU A 27 -4.81 -10.17 -13.66
N ARG A 28 -4.16 -9.99 -12.51
CA ARG A 28 -3.21 -10.98 -11.98
C ARG A 28 -3.86 -12.22 -11.36
N TYR A 29 -4.98 -12.04 -10.66
CA TYR A 29 -5.54 -13.08 -9.80
C TYR A 29 -6.99 -13.46 -10.17
N GLY A 30 -7.57 -12.83 -11.18
CA GLY A 30 -8.96 -13.02 -11.57
C GLY A 30 -9.96 -12.47 -10.55
N GLY A 31 -11.25 -12.58 -10.87
CA GLY A 31 -12.35 -12.10 -10.06
C GLY A 31 -13.42 -11.38 -10.88
N LYS A 32 -14.48 -10.91 -10.22
CA LYS A 32 -15.54 -10.16 -10.89
C LYS A 32 -15.14 -8.69 -11.10
N PRO A 33 -15.08 -8.18 -12.35
CA PRO A 33 -14.77 -6.79 -12.62
C PRO A 33 -15.90 -5.85 -12.22
N GLY A 34 -15.56 -4.59 -11.99
CA GLY A 34 -16.49 -3.50 -11.69
C GLY A 34 -16.62 -3.16 -10.21
N PHE A 35 -17.35 -2.08 -9.96
CA PHE A 35 -17.57 -1.51 -8.64
C PHE A 35 -19.06 -1.29 -8.35
N ASN A 36 -19.38 -1.08 -7.09
CA ASN A 36 -20.70 -0.70 -6.63
C ASN A 36 -20.82 0.84 -6.65
N GLU A 37 -21.66 1.36 -7.55
CA GLU A 37 -21.86 2.82 -7.75
C GLU A 37 -22.24 3.57 -6.47
N GLN A 38 -22.93 2.92 -5.53
CA GLN A 38 -23.33 3.54 -4.26
C GLN A 38 -22.23 3.50 -3.21
N LYS A 39 -21.27 2.59 -3.34
CA LYS A 39 -20.20 2.38 -2.35
C LYS A 39 -18.84 2.92 -2.79
N ILE A 40 -18.67 3.27 -4.06
CA ILE A 40 -17.38 3.73 -4.60
C ILE A 40 -16.87 5.01 -3.92
N ILE A 41 -17.78 5.90 -3.52
CA ILE A 41 -17.49 7.11 -2.72
C ILE A 41 -16.87 6.78 -1.35
N GLY A 42 -17.00 5.53 -0.89
CA GLY A 42 -16.37 5.04 0.33
C GLY A 42 -14.85 5.14 0.30
N ILE A 43 -14.21 5.08 -0.88
CA ILE A 43 -12.76 5.27 -1.02
C ILE A 43 -12.37 6.69 -0.57
N ASP A 44 -13.07 7.71 -1.06
CA ASP A 44 -12.83 9.11 -0.69
C ASP A 44 -13.05 9.34 0.81
N ALA A 45 -14.08 8.72 1.38
CA ALA A 45 -14.35 8.78 2.82
C ALA A 45 -13.23 8.15 3.66
N VAL A 46 -12.63 7.04 3.20
CA VAL A 46 -11.49 6.42 3.88
C VAL A 46 -10.26 7.32 3.81
N LEU A 47 -9.94 7.89 2.63
CA LEU A 47 -8.84 8.84 2.50
C LEU A 47 -9.04 10.07 3.39
N GLY A 48 -10.27 10.58 3.49
CA GLY A 48 -10.62 11.65 4.43
C GLY A 48 -10.43 11.26 5.89
N ARG A 49 -10.78 10.03 6.28
CA ARG A 49 -10.54 9.50 7.64
C ARG A 49 -9.06 9.42 7.98
N VAL A 50 -8.21 9.02 7.03
CA VAL A 50 -6.75 8.99 7.23
C VAL A 50 -6.23 10.40 7.48
N ARG A 51 -6.61 11.39 6.66
CA ARG A 51 -6.23 12.79 6.85
C ARG A 51 -6.70 13.34 8.20
N HIS A 52 -7.95 13.09 8.56
CA HIS A 52 -8.48 13.49 9.86
C HIS A 52 -7.72 12.84 11.03
N HIS A 53 -7.32 11.57 10.91
CA HIS A 53 -6.50 10.93 11.96
C HIS A 53 -5.15 11.63 12.14
N ILE A 54 -4.51 12.04 11.05
CA ILE A 54 -3.23 12.74 11.08
C ILE A 54 -3.37 14.12 11.72
N ASP A 55 -4.43 14.85 11.39
CA ASP A 55 -4.61 16.22 11.88
C ASP A 55 -4.97 16.29 13.36
N TYR A 56 -5.64 15.26 13.90
CA TYR A 56 -6.30 15.34 15.21
C TYR A 56 -5.88 14.28 16.24
N ALA A 57 -5.11 13.25 15.89
CA ALA A 57 -4.63 12.29 16.88
C ALA A 57 -3.53 12.89 17.77
N ASP A 58 -3.42 12.44 19.02
CA ASP A 58 -2.40 12.94 19.97
C ASP A 58 -0.97 12.60 19.52
N ALA A 59 -0.79 11.47 18.83
CA ALA A 59 0.50 10.99 18.37
C ALA A 59 0.36 10.16 17.09
N PRO A 60 -0.06 10.74 15.96
CA PRO A 60 -0.20 10.02 14.71
C PRO A 60 1.17 9.53 14.23
N ASP A 61 1.17 8.39 13.56
CA ASP A 61 2.34 7.85 12.89
C ASP A 61 1.94 7.16 11.58
N LEU A 62 2.91 6.95 10.68
CA LEU A 62 2.64 6.40 9.35
C LEU A 62 1.90 5.05 9.42
N LEU A 63 2.26 4.19 10.39
CA LEU A 63 1.66 2.86 10.49
C LEU A 63 0.21 2.91 10.96
N SER A 64 -0.13 3.83 11.87
CA SER A 64 -1.53 4.06 12.27
C SER A 64 -2.37 4.60 11.10
N ALA A 65 -1.83 5.52 10.30
CA ALA A 65 -2.49 6.04 9.10
C ALA A 65 -2.74 4.93 8.06
N VAL A 66 -1.71 4.11 7.80
CA VAL A 66 -1.78 2.98 6.85
C VAL A 66 -2.73 1.87 7.35
N ALA A 67 -2.79 1.61 8.66
CA ALA A 67 -3.75 0.66 9.23
C ALA A 67 -5.20 1.12 9.00
N ILE A 68 -5.49 2.42 9.22
CA ILE A 68 -6.80 3.01 8.96
C ILE A 68 -7.16 2.93 7.48
N LEU A 69 -6.19 3.22 6.59
CA LEU A 69 -6.37 3.12 5.14
C LEU A 69 -6.77 1.70 4.73
N TRP A 70 -5.97 0.71 5.10
CA TRP A 70 -6.22 -0.69 4.78
C TRP A 70 -7.58 -1.15 5.32
N HIS A 71 -7.81 -0.96 6.62
CA HIS A 71 -9.05 -1.39 7.27
C HIS A 71 -10.26 -0.72 6.61
N GLY A 72 -10.21 0.60 6.42
CA GLY A 72 -11.29 1.35 5.77
C GLY A 72 -11.62 0.82 4.37
N LEU A 73 -10.61 0.56 3.54
CA LEU A 73 -10.81 0.02 2.19
C LEU A 73 -11.40 -1.39 2.20
N THR A 74 -11.00 -2.26 3.14
CA THR A 74 -11.63 -3.59 3.27
C THR A 74 -13.12 -3.52 3.59
N GLN A 75 -13.53 -2.51 4.37
CA GLN A 75 -14.92 -2.32 4.82
C GLN A 75 -15.76 -1.48 3.85
N ALA A 76 -15.13 -0.71 2.95
CA ALA A 76 -15.84 0.12 1.98
C ALA A 76 -16.68 -0.72 1.01
N HIS A 77 -16.24 -1.95 0.71
CA HIS A 77 -16.87 -2.83 -0.27
C HIS A 77 -17.19 -2.11 -1.59
N ALA A 78 -16.25 -1.27 -2.03
CA ALA A 78 -16.38 -0.46 -3.23
C ALA A 78 -16.41 -1.34 -4.49
N PHE A 79 -15.69 -2.46 -4.49
CA PHE A 79 -15.56 -3.35 -5.65
C PHE A 79 -16.46 -4.57 -5.54
N LEU A 80 -16.85 -5.15 -6.69
CA LEU A 80 -17.64 -6.39 -6.71
C LEU A 80 -16.83 -7.60 -6.23
N ASP A 81 -15.53 -7.59 -6.48
CA ASP A 81 -14.54 -8.55 -5.99
C ASP A 81 -13.19 -7.84 -5.86
N GLY A 82 -12.23 -8.40 -5.12
CA GLY A 82 -10.88 -7.88 -5.02
C GLY A 82 -10.66 -6.81 -3.95
N ASN A 83 -11.66 -6.53 -3.09
CA ASN A 83 -11.57 -5.48 -2.05
C ASN A 83 -10.35 -5.66 -1.12
N LYS A 84 -10.17 -6.85 -0.54
CA LYS A 84 -9.03 -7.13 0.36
C LYS A 84 -7.68 -7.06 -0.35
N ARG A 85 -7.63 -7.54 -1.60
CA ARG A 85 -6.43 -7.51 -2.45
C ARG A 85 -6.03 -6.07 -2.79
N THR A 86 -7.01 -5.26 -3.17
CA THR A 86 -6.83 -3.83 -3.47
C THR A 86 -6.39 -3.06 -2.23
N ALA A 87 -7.04 -3.29 -1.08
CA ALA A 87 -6.65 -2.67 0.18
C ALA A 87 -5.20 -3.01 0.55
N LEU A 88 -4.77 -4.26 0.36
CA LEU A 88 -3.39 -4.66 0.62
C LEU A 88 -2.40 -4.00 -0.34
N MET A 89 -2.69 -3.98 -1.64
CA MET A 89 -1.84 -3.30 -2.63
C MET A 89 -1.72 -1.81 -2.31
N THR A 90 -2.86 -1.16 -2.00
CA THR A 90 -2.92 0.25 -1.62
C THR A 90 -2.08 0.52 -0.37
N MET A 91 -2.16 -0.35 0.64
CA MET A 91 -1.32 -0.28 1.85
C MET A 91 0.17 -0.38 1.52
N ALA A 92 0.57 -1.36 0.70
CA ALA A 92 1.96 -1.57 0.33
C ALA A 92 2.53 -0.36 -0.43
N VAL A 93 1.82 0.12 -1.45
CA VAL A 93 2.21 1.30 -2.22
C VAL A 93 2.30 2.54 -1.32
N THR A 94 1.33 2.74 -0.41
CA THR A 94 1.37 3.87 0.52
C THR A 94 2.59 3.81 1.44
N LEU A 95 2.98 2.65 1.94
CA LEU A 95 4.23 2.53 2.71
C LEU A 95 5.43 2.94 1.87
N GLU A 96 5.53 2.43 0.63
CA GLU A 96 6.68 2.67 -0.25
C GLU A 96 6.81 4.14 -0.67
N MET A 97 5.70 4.79 -1.02
CA MET A 97 5.62 6.23 -1.29
C MET A 97 6.16 7.08 -0.12
N ASN A 98 6.09 6.54 1.11
CA ASN A 98 6.54 7.20 2.32
C ASN A 98 7.84 6.59 2.90
N GLY A 99 8.62 5.89 2.07
CA GLY A 99 9.96 5.41 2.43
C GLY A 99 9.97 4.24 3.42
N VAL A 100 8.87 3.50 3.53
CA VAL A 100 8.75 2.29 4.37
C VAL A 100 8.35 1.13 3.49
N THR A 101 8.77 -0.08 3.82
CA THR A 101 8.31 -1.29 3.15
C THR A 101 7.80 -2.29 4.16
N TYR A 102 6.86 -3.12 3.72
CA TYR A 102 6.32 -4.22 4.50
C TYR A 102 7.27 -5.42 4.40
N ASP A 103 7.95 -5.70 5.50
CA ASP A 103 9.01 -6.70 5.63
C ASP A 103 8.38 -8.08 5.86
N ARG A 104 7.94 -8.71 4.77
CA ARG A 104 7.58 -10.13 4.72
C ARG A 104 8.08 -10.87 3.48
N GLY A 105 9.18 -10.42 2.86
CA GLY A 105 9.92 -11.19 1.85
C GLY A 105 9.19 -11.38 0.51
N GLY A 106 9.97 -11.56 -0.56
CA GLY A 106 9.47 -11.83 -1.92
C GLY A 106 8.51 -13.04 -1.98
N GLU A 107 7.67 -13.10 -3.02
CA GLU A 107 6.60 -14.10 -3.22
C GLU A 107 5.52 -14.23 -2.10
N TYR A 108 5.71 -13.67 -0.90
CA TYR A 108 4.80 -13.86 0.24
C TYR A 108 3.72 -12.78 0.43
N ALA A 109 3.71 -11.69 -0.35
CA ALA A 109 2.58 -10.75 -0.32
C ALA A 109 1.26 -11.42 -0.77
N ALA A 110 1.35 -12.34 -1.73
CA ALA A 110 0.23 -13.21 -2.14
C ALA A 110 -0.16 -14.19 -1.02
N ASN A 111 0.82 -14.78 -0.32
CA ASN A 111 0.59 -15.63 0.83
C ASN A 111 0.00 -14.86 2.03
N PHE A 112 0.25 -13.56 2.18
CA PHE A 112 -0.40 -12.75 3.21
C PHE A 112 -1.88 -12.59 2.88
N ILE A 113 -2.25 -12.33 1.63
CA ILE A 113 -3.66 -12.31 1.19
C ILE A 113 -4.30 -13.67 1.46
N GLU A 114 -3.68 -14.78 1.05
CA GLU A 114 -4.18 -16.12 1.32
C GLU A 114 -4.25 -16.46 2.81
N LEU A 115 -3.28 -16.04 3.62
CA LEU A 115 -3.28 -16.21 5.08
C LEU A 115 -4.40 -15.37 5.73
N LEU A 116 -4.64 -14.14 5.26
CA LEU A 116 -5.78 -13.31 5.66
C LEU A 116 -7.12 -13.92 5.24
N PHE A 117 -7.16 -14.74 4.18
CA PHE A 117 -8.35 -15.49 3.76
C PHE A 117 -8.48 -16.86 4.47
N ALA A 118 -7.37 -17.47 4.89
CA ALA A 118 -7.31 -18.80 5.51
C ALA A 118 -7.48 -18.77 7.04
N GLU A 119 -6.95 -17.76 7.73
CA GLU A 119 -7.19 -17.56 9.18
C GLU A 119 -8.53 -16.89 9.45
N ALA A 120 -9.05 -16.09 8.51
CA ALA A 120 -10.35 -15.45 8.63
C ALA A 120 -11.40 -16.18 7.78
N GLY A 121 -11.97 -17.25 8.32
CA GLY A 121 -13.33 -17.61 7.90
C GLY A 121 -14.23 -16.39 8.15
N GLU A 122 -14.68 -15.71 7.09
CA GLU A 122 -15.57 -14.52 7.07
C GLU A 122 -15.29 -13.36 8.06
N SER A 123 -14.26 -13.47 8.91
CA SER A 123 -14.08 -12.62 10.07
C SER A 123 -13.30 -11.35 9.70
N THR A 124 -13.79 -10.22 10.18
CA THR A 124 -13.09 -8.93 10.07
C THR A 124 -11.83 -8.97 10.92
N ILE A 125 -10.72 -8.50 10.36
CA ILE A 125 -9.50 -8.30 11.15
C ILE A 125 -9.61 -6.94 11.83
N GLU A 126 -9.54 -6.97 13.16
CA GLU A 126 -9.59 -5.76 13.97
C GLU A 126 -8.44 -4.81 13.64
N LEU A 127 -8.75 -3.51 13.54
CA LEU A 127 -7.79 -2.45 13.19
C LEU A 127 -6.53 -2.51 14.05
N GLN A 128 -6.70 -2.67 15.37
CA GLN A 128 -5.57 -2.72 16.32
C GLN A 128 -4.67 -3.94 16.11
N ALA A 129 -5.26 -5.09 15.76
CA ALA A 129 -4.50 -6.30 15.47
C ALA A 129 -3.67 -6.12 14.19
N PHE A 130 -4.25 -5.50 13.16
CA PHE A 130 -3.55 -5.20 11.93
C PHE A 130 -2.43 -4.16 12.12
N GLU A 131 -2.69 -3.09 12.87
CA GLU A 131 -1.66 -2.10 13.20
C GLU A 131 -0.49 -2.74 13.96
N ALA A 132 -0.77 -3.63 14.93
CA ALA A 132 0.27 -4.37 15.62
C ALA A 132 1.10 -5.24 14.67
N ASN A 133 0.46 -5.86 13.67
CA ASN A 133 1.15 -6.59 12.61
C ASN A 133 2.05 -5.66 11.78
N LEU A 134 1.57 -4.50 11.34
CA LEU A 134 2.39 -3.52 10.60
C LEU A 134 3.64 -3.14 11.40
N ARG A 135 3.49 -2.87 12.70
CA ARG A 135 4.61 -2.49 13.58
C ARG A 135 5.67 -3.59 13.71
N GLN A 136 5.28 -4.86 13.58
CA GLN A 136 6.23 -5.98 13.61
C GLN A 136 6.89 -6.22 12.25
N ASN A 137 6.17 -5.99 11.16
CA ASN A 137 6.52 -6.43 9.81
C ASN A 137 6.77 -5.26 8.84
N THR A 138 7.36 -4.16 9.30
CA THR A 138 7.74 -3.03 8.44
C THR A 138 9.16 -2.56 8.73
N ARG A 139 9.85 -2.03 7.73
CA ARG A 139 11.17 -1.41 7.88
C ARG A 139 11.31 -0.20 6.97
N ALA A 140 12.23 0.70 7.27
CA ALA A 140 12.57 1.78 6.34
C ALA A 140 13.10 1.18 5.03
N LEU A 141 12.73 1.81 3.91
CA LEU A 141 13.36 1.57 2.63
C LEU A 141 14.73 2.24 2.62
N ASP A 142 15.77 1.47 2.30
CA ASP A 142 17.10 2.00 2.07
C ASP A 142 17.28 2.25 0.57
N TYR A 143 17.06 3.50 0.15
CA TYR A 143 17.25 3.91 -1.25
C TYR A 143 18.74 4.04 -1.63
N HIS A 144 19.70 3.91 -0.70
CA HIS A 144 21.14 4.08 -1.01
C HIS A 144 21.72 2.98 -1.93
N HIS A 145 20.96 1.92 -2.22
CA HIS A 145 21.41 0.83 -3.09
C HIS A 145 20.88 0.94 -4.54
N LEU A 146 19.94 1.84 -4.83
CA LEU A 146 19.29 1.94 -6.15
C LEU A 146 19.95 2.95 -7.11
N THR A 147 20.98 3.67 -6.67
CA THR A 147 21.72 4.64 -7.50
C THR A 147 22.98 4.07 -8.16
N ALA A 148 23.34 2.81 -7.90
CA ALA A 148 24.50 2.16 -8.50
C ALA A 148 24.09 1.26 -9.68
N HIS A 149 23.63 1.84 -10.78
CA HIS A 149 23.77 1.31 -12.15
C HIS A 149 23.02 2.22 -13.14
N ALA A 150 23.50 3.45 -13.31
CA ALA A 150 23.37 4.07 -14.63
C ALA A 150 24.43 3.39 -15.52
N PRO A 151 24.08 2.77 -16.66
CA PRO A 151 25.09 2.40 -17.64
C PRO A 151 25.76 3.70 -18.10
N GLU A 152 27.07 3.82 -17.89
CA GLU A 152 27.85 4.90 -18.51
C GLU A 152 27.57 4.85 -20.02
N GLY A 153 27.03 5.95 -20.55
CA GLY A 153 26.79 6.10 -21.97
C GLY A 153 28.11 5.93 -22.75
N PRO A 154 28.05 5.53 -24.03
CA PRO A 154 29.25 5.28 -24.80
C PRO A 154 30.12 6.54 -24.88
N ASP A 155 31.40 6.38 -24.51
CA ASP A 155 32.48 7.34 -24.64
C ASP A 155 32.50 7.97 -26.05
N PRO A 156 32.33 9.30 -26.20
CA PRO A 156 32.25 9.96 -27.49
C PRO A 156 33.64 10.34 -28.07
N THR A 157 34.68 9.54 -27.84
CA THR A 157 36.00 9.76 -28.46
C THR A 157 36.38 8.68 -29.46
N GLY A 158 35.54 8.57 -30.49
CA GLY A 158 35.94 7.98 -31.77
C GLY A 158 36.84 8.95 -32.54
N THR A 159 38.14 8.98 -32.25
CA THR A 159 39.14 9.52 -33.18
C THR A 159 39.76 8.34 -33.94
N LYS A 160 39.21 8.06 -35.14
CA LYS A 160 39.92 7.29 -36.15
C LYS A 160 40.87 8.26 -36.85
N ASP A 161 42.12 8.26 -36.43
CA ASP A 161 43.19 8.76 -37.26
C ASP A 161 43.58 7.71 -38.31
N THR A 162 43.82 8.24 -39.50
CA THR A 162 44.17 7.66 -40.80
C THR A 162 45.30 6.64 -40.79
#